data_AF-A0A1Q7BBX5-F1
#
_entry.id   AF-A0A1Q7BBX5-F1
#
_cell.length_a   1.000
_cell.length_b   1.000
_cell.length_c   1.000
_cell.angle_alpha   90.00
_cell.angle_beta   90.00
_cell.angle_gamma   90.00
#
_symmetry.space_group_name_H-M   'P 1'
#
loop_
_entity.id
_entity.type
_entity.pdbx_description
1 polymer ?
#
loop_
_entity_poly.entity_id
_entity_poly.type
_entity_poly.pdbx_seq_one_letter_code
_entity_poly.pdbx_strand_id
1 'polypeptide(L)'
;MTQGFVVAEQYRQWEVIDRLEVVIPVTFQVIGSVYLETPRFVREAATEEVRFRVKAVKNRWRIVEPMLPPHVGQQRMVNFVRESWVKETDPAKRDSLGALQDELRKAK
;
A
#
# COMPACT_ATOMS: atom_id res chain seq x y z
N MET A 1 -15.52 -9.61 8.80
CA MET A 1 -14.30 -8.81 8.61
C MET A 1 -13.46 -9.50 7.57
N THR A 2 -13.66 -9.19 6.29
CA THR A 2 -12.87 -9.76 5.20
C THR A 2 -11.56 -8.98 5.15
N GLN A 3 -10.44 -9.60 5.49
CA GLN A 3 -9.13 -8.98 5.27
C GLN A 3 -8.99 -8.73 3.76
N GLY A 4 -8.71 -7.50 3.35
CA GLY A 4 -8.55 -7.10 1.94
C GLY A 4 -7.28 -7.66 1.28
N PHE A 5 -6.75 -8.76 1.79
CA PHE A 5 -5.59 -9.47 1.28
C PHE A 5 -5.64 -10.94 1.72
N VAL A 6 -4.97 -11.79 0.95
CA VAL A 6 -4.82 -13.22 1.19
C VAL A 6 -3.33 -13.55 1.12
N VAL A 7 -2.79 -14.09 2.20
CA VAL A 7 -1.44 -14.65 2.22
C VAL A 7 -1.52 -16.10 1.77
N ALA A 8 -0.66 -16.52 0.85
CA ALA A 8 -0.58 -17.93 0.47
C ALA A 8 -0.21 -18.78 1.69
N GLU A 9 -1.16 -19.54 2.26
CA GLU A 9 -0.90 -20.40 3.43
C GLU A 9 -0.10 -21.65 3.08
N GLN A 10 -0.10 -22.04 1.81
CA GLN A 10 0.58 -23.24 1.34
C GLN A 10 2.05 -22.92 1.14
N TYR A 11 2.91 -23.44 2.02
CA TYR A 11 4.37 -23.28 1.96
C TYR A 11 5.00 -23.69 0.62
N ARG A 12 4.31 -24.48 -0.21
CA ARG A 12 4.75 -24.84 -1.57
C ARG A 12 4.73 -23.67 -2.55
N GLN A 13 4.00 -22.61 -2.24
CA GLN A 13 3.94 -21.38 -3.04
C GLN A 13 5.01 -20.38 -2.59
N TRP A 14 5.74 -20.67 -1.51
CA TRP A 14 6.82 -19.83 -1.01
C TRP A 14 8.13 -20.26 -1.67
N GLU A 15 8.90 -19.28 -2.11
CA GLU A 15 10.23 -19.52 -2.64
C GLU A 15 11.23 -19.41 -1.48
N VAL A 16 11.82 -20.53 -1.09
CA VAL A 16 12.83 -20.57 -0.02
C VAL A 16 14.19 -20.27 -0.64
N ILE A 17 14.76 -19.11 -0.34
CA ILE A 17 16.09 -18.72 -0.82
C ILE A 17 17.15 -19.39 0.06
N ASP A 18 17.02 -19.27 1.38
CA ASP A 18 17.86 -19.98 2.35
C ASP A 18 17.13 -20.18 3.70
N ARG A 19 17.83 -20.66 4.72
CA ARG A 19 17.24 -20.94 6.05
C ARG A 19 16.74 -19.70 6.79
N LEU A 20 17.18 -18.51 6.40
CA LEU A 20 16.91 -17.21 7.00
C LEU A 20 16.26 -16.24 6.01
N GLU A 21 15.87 -16.70 4.82
CA GLU A 21 15.37 -15.86 3.75
C GLU A 21 14.32 -16.58 2.87
N VAL A 22 13.15 -15.96 2.71
CA VAL A 22 12.01 -16.55 2.01
C VAL A 22 11.25 -15.47 1.24
N VAL A 23 10.66 -15.85 0.10
CA VAL A 23 9.74 -15.01 -0.66
C VAL A 23 8.32 -15.55 -0.49
N ILE A 24 7.43 -14.69 0.00
CA ILE A 24 6.04 -15.00 0.31
C ILE A 24 5.13 -14.24 -0.65
N PRO A 25 4.36 -14.93 -1.51
CA PRO A 25 3.35 -14.27 -2.33
C PRO A 25 2.15 -13.87 -1.48
N VAL A 26 1.72 -12.62 -1.63
CA VAL A 26 0.53 -12.06 -0.97
C VAL A 26 -0.34 -11.42 -2.04
N THR A 27 -1.60 -11.82 -2.07
CA THR A 27 -2.60 -11.30 -3.02
C THR A 27 -3.44 -10.23 -2.34
N PHE A 28 -3.48 -9.02 -2.90
CA PHE A 28 -4.28 -7.91 -2.39
C PHE A 28 -5.55 -7.72 -3.21
N GLN A 29 -6.64 -7.35 -2.52
CA GLN A 29 -7.81 -6.77 -3.15
C GLN A 29 -7.62 -5.26 -3.22
N VAL A 30 -7.33 -4.76 -4.42
CA VAL A 30 -7.13 -3.35 -4.70
C VAL A 30 -8.48 -2.73 -5.02
N ILE A 31 -8.82 -1.64 -4.34
CA ILE A 31 -10.07 -0.89 -4.52
C ILE A 31 -9.92 0.33 -5.45
N GLY A 32 -8.67 0.68 -5.78
CA GLY A 32 -8.33 1.77 -6.67
C GLY A 32 -6.89 2.25 -6.52
N SER A 33 -6.51 3.17 -7.40
CA SER A 33 -5.15 3.70 -7.54
C SER A 33 -5.13 5.21 -7.26
N VAL A 34 -4.07 5.69 -6.61
CA VAL A 34 -3.85 7.13 -6.40
C VAL A 34 -2.78 7.62 -7.36
N TYR A 35 -3.10 8.60 -8.18
CA TYR A 35 -2.16 9.29 -9.06
C TYR A 35 -1.72 10.60 -8.39
N LEU A 36 -0.51 10.59 -7.82
CA LEU A 36 0.05 11.73 -7.10
C LEU A 36 0.39 12.92 -8.01
N GLU A 37 0.62 12.69 -9.30
CA GLU A 37 0.89 13.74 -10.28
C GLU A 37 -0.36 14.57 -10.61
N THR A 38 -1.54 13.95 -10.54
CA THR A 38 -2.84 14.57 -10.88
C THR A 38 -3.80 14.62 -9.68
N PRO A 39 -3.26 14.62 -8.45
CA PRO A 39 -3.93 14.26 -7.18
C PRO A 39 -5.32 13.63 -7.31
N ARG A 40 -5.41 12.47 -7.97
CA ARG A 40 -6.70 11.81 -8.24
C ARG A 40 -6.71 10.40 -7.68
N PHE A 41 -7.84 10.01 -7.09
CA PHE A 41 -8.13 8.60 -6.79
C PHE A 41 -9.05 8.01 -7.85
N VAL A 42 -8.59 6.95 -8.52
CA VAL A 42 -9.38 6.22 -9.52
C VAL A 42 -9.80 4.90 -8.90
N ARG A 43 -11.11 4.69 -8.74
CA ARG A 43 -11.65 3.40 -8.29
C ARG A 43 -11.44 2.36 -9.37
N GLU A 44 -10.76 1.29 -9.02
CA GLU A 44 -10.51 0.15 -9.89
C GLU A 44 -10.41 -1.09 -9.01
N ALA A 45 -11.38 -1.99 -9.16
CA ALA A 45 -11.38 -3.25 -8.45
C ALA A 45 -10.44 -4.21 -9.17
N ALA A 46 -9.28 -4.46 -8.57
CA ALA A 46 -8.26 -5.33 -9.14
C ALA A 46 -7.70 -6.28 -8.08
N THR A 47 -7.06 -7.34 -8.55
CA THR A 47 -6.31 -8.26 -7.69
C THR A 47 -4.84 -8.12 -8.04
N GLU A 48 -4.00 -7.85 -7.05
CA GLU A 48 -2.56 -7.67 -7.25
C GLU A 48 -1.78 -8.67 -6.40
N GLU A 49 -0.96 -9.51 -7.04
CA GLU A 49 -0.01 -10.37 -6.32
C GLU A 49 1.31 -9.62 -6.13
N VAL A 50 1.73 -9.49 -4.87
CA VAL A 50 3.03 -8.93 -4.52
C VAL A 50 3.84 -9.97 -3.77
N ARG A 51 5.11 -10.11 -4.15
CA ARG A 51 6.05 -11.08 -3.58
C ARG A 51 6.93 -10.41 -2.54
N PHE A 52 6.75 -10.76 -1.28
CA PHE A 52 7.52 -10.21 -0.16
C PHE A 52 8.73 -11.07 0.13
N ARG A 53 9.92 -10.54 -0.11
CA ARG A 53 11.17 -11.09 0.38
C ARG A 53 11.33 -10.73 1.86
N VAL A 54 11.41 -11.74 2.70
CA VAL A 54 11.52 -11.62 4.15
C VAL A 54 12.81 -12.27 4.60
N LYS A 55 13.57 -11.58 5.47
CA LYS A 55 14.84 -12.04 6.01
C LYS A 55 14.85 -12.00 7.53
N ALA A 56 15.45 -13.00 8.16
CA ALA A 56 15.67 -13.01 9.60
C ALA A 56 16.82 -12.06 9.97
N VAL A 57 16.52 -11.03 10.76
CA VAL A 57 17.47 -10.04 11.29
C VAL A 57 17.31 -9.93 12.79
N LYS A 58 18.38 -10.20 13.55
CA LYS A 58 18.42 -10.08 15.02
C LYS A 58 17.20 -10.74 15.70
N ASN A 59 16.93 -12.00 15.34
CA ASN A 59 15.84 -12.83 15.86
C ASN A 59 14.41 -12.42 15.48
N ARG A 60 14.22 -11.58 14.45
CA ARG A 60 12.91 -11.24 13.89
C ARG A 60 12.93 -11.35 12.37
N TRP A 61 11.85 -11.83 11.79
CA TRP A 61 11.63 -11.76 10.34
C TRP A 61 11.24 -10.33 9.95
N ARG A 62 11.88 -9.79 8.92
CA ARG A 62 11.62 -8.45 8.39
C ARG A 62 11.46 -8.52 6.87
N ILE A 63 10.50 -7.77 6.34
CA ILE A 63 10.37 -7.54 4.90
C ILE A 63 11.59 -6.72 4.45
N VAL A 64 12.33 -7.25 3.49
CA VAL A 64 13.48 -6.59 2.85
C VAL A 64 13.04 -5.95 1.54
N GLU A 65 12.24 -6.66 0.74
CA GLU A 65 11.74 -6.21 -0.56
C GLU A 65 10.33 -6.76 -0.85
N PRO A 66 9.54 -6.11 -1.69
CA PRO A 66 9.66 -4.68 -2.01
C PRO A 66 9.41 -3.82 -0.77
N MET A 67 10.14 -2.70 -0.64
CA MET A 67 9.70 -1.61 0.24
C MET A 67 8.50 -0.94 -0.44
N LEU A 68 7.34 -1.57 -0.33
CA LEU A 68 6.10 -0.96 -0.77
C LEU A 68 5.86 0.29 0.09
N PRO A 69 5.39 1.40 -0.51
CA PRO A 69 4.73 2.43 0.27
C PRO A 69 3.71 1.70 1.14
N PRO A 70 3.80 1.83 2.48
CA PRO A 70 3.15 0.91 3.41
C PRO A 70 1.69 0.84 3.03
N HIS A 71 1.18 -0.27 2.46
CA HIS A 71 -0.16 -0.38 1.86
C HIS A 71 -1.08 0.62 2.54
N VAL A 72 -1.24 1.77 1.88
CA VAL A 72 -1.54 2.97 2.64
C VAL A 72 -3.01 2.86 2.97
N GLY A 73 -3.29 2.24 4.13
CA GLY A 73 -4.65 2.11 4.63
C GLY A 73 -5.27 3.49 4.51
N GLN A 74 -6.51 3.55 4.04
CA GLN A 74 -7.20 4.80 3.68
C GLN A 74 -6.88 5.96 4.64
N GLN A 75 -6.84 5.68 5.95
CA GLN A 75 -6.45 6.64 7.00
C GLN A 75 -5.02 7.19 6.89
N ARG A 76 -4.01 6.36 6.61
CA ARG A 76 -2.64 6.80 6.36
C ARG A 76 -2.55 7.67 5.10
N MET A 77 -3.37 7.39 4.08
CA MET A 77 -3.36 8.18 2.84
C MET A 77 -3.99 9.54 3.08
N VAL A 78 -5.09 9.57 3.83
CA VAL A 78 -5.71 10.81 4.32
C VAL A 78 -4.73 11.63 5.16
N ASN A 79 -3.92 11.00 6.01
CA ASN A 79 -2.90 11.69 6.81
C ASN A 79 -1.79 12.26 5.92
N PHE A 80 -1.28 11.48 4.95
CA PHE A 80 -0.27 11.95 4.00
C PHE A 80 -0.76 13.14 3.17
N VAL A 81 -1.97 13.06 2.62
CA VAL A 81 -2.60 14.17 1.86
C VAL A 81 -2.77 15.40 2.74
N ARG A 82 -3.17 15.23 4.01
CA ARG A 82 -3.28 16.33 4.98
C ARG A 82 -1.93 16.99 5.25
N GLU A 83 -0.86 16.20 5.44
CA GLU A 83 0.48 16.75 5.64
C GLU A 83 1.00 17.49 4.42
N SER A 84 0.77 16.96 3.21
CA SER A 84 1.11 17.63 1.95
C SER A 84 0.30 18.91 1.75
N TRP A 85 -0.98 18.92 2.12
CA TRP A 85 -1.84 20.11 2.03
C TRP A 85 -1.39 21.26 2.95
N VAL A 86 -0.81 20.93 4.11
CA VAL A 86 -0.26 21.92 5.06
C VAL A 86 1.06 22.51 4.55
N LYS A 87 1.86 21.71 3.86
CA LYS A 87 3.18 22.11 3.33
C LYS A 87 3.13 22.78 1.96
N GLU A 88 2.03 22.60 1.22
CA GLU A 88 1.86 23.15 -0.11
C GLU A 88 1.57 24.66 -0.06
N THR A 89 2.30 25.41 -0.87
CA THR A 89 2.25 26.88 -0.93
C THR A 89 1.43 27.36 -2.12
N ASP A 90 1.26 26.52 -3.15
CA ASP A 90 0.46 26.79 -4.32
C ASP A 90 -1.04 26.56 -4.04
N PRO A 91 -1.90 27.60 -4.11
CA PRO A 91 -3.32 27.48 -3.82
C PRO A 91 -4.05 26.49 -4.75
N ALA A 92 -3.67 26.39 -6.02
CA ALA A 92 -4.32 25.47 -6.96
C ALA A 92 -4.02 23.99 -6.63
N LYS A 93 -2.81 23.72 -6.14
CA LYS A 93 -2.43 22.38 -5.66
C LYS A 93 -3.06 22.04 -4.31
N ARG A 94 -3.23 23.02 -3.43
CA ARG A 94 -3.98 22.84 -2.17
C ARG A 94 -5.44 22.45 -2.42
N ASP A 95 -6.10 23.09 -3.38
CA ASP A 95 -7.49 22.74 -3.73
C ASP A 95 -7.58 21.31 -4.28
N SER A 96 -6.63 20.93 -5.12
CA SER A 96 -6.55 19.56 -5.68
C SER A 96 -6.28 18.50 -4.59
N LEU A 97 -5.41 18.80 -3.62
CA LEU A 97 -5.17 17.93 -2.46
C LEU A 97 -6.40 17.83 -1.54
N GLY A 98 -7.19 18.89 -1.42
CA GLY A 98 -8.48 18.88 -0.72
C GLY A 98 -9.48 17.92 -1.36
N ALA A 99 -9.62 17.98 -2.69
CA ALA A 99 -10.48 17.07 -3.45
C ALA A 99 -10.03 15.60 -3.30
N LEU A 100 -8.72 15.34 -3.36
CA LEU A 100 -8.16 14.00 -3.12
C LEU A 100 -8.47 13.48 -1.71
N GLN A 101 -8.42 14.35 -0.70
CA GLN A 101 -8.76 13.97 0.68
C GLN A 101 -10.22 13.51 0.81
N ASP A 102 -11.13 14.20 0.13
CA ASP A 102 -12.56 13.87 0.13
C ASP A 102 -12.86 12.59 -0.66
N GLU A 103 -12.22 12.38 -1.82
CA GLU A 103 -12.32 11.13 -2.59
C GLU A 103 -11.85 9.93 -1.76
N LEU A 104 -10.70 10.08 -1.09
CA LEU A 104 -10.16 9.04 -0.22
C LEU A 104 -11.10 8.72 0.94
N ARG A 105 -11.75 9.70 1.57
CA ARG A 105 -12.73 9.46 2.65
C ARG A 105 -14.00 8.75 2.17
N LYS A 106 -14.42 9.00 0.93
CA LYS A 106 -15.62 8.39 0.31
C LYS A 106 -15.39 6.96 -0.18
N ALA A 107 -14.15 6.52 -0.35
CA ALA A 107 -13.77 5.19 -0.85
C ALA A 107 -13.99 4.03 0.14
N LYS A 108 -14.89 4.18 1.13
CA LYS A 108 -15.19 3.19 2.16
C LYS A 108 -15.97 1.99 1.61
#